data_AF-A0A520H5A9-F1
#
_entry.id   AF-A0A520H5A9-F1
#
_cell.length_a   1.000
_cell.length_b   1.000
_cell.length_c   1.000
_cell.angle_alpha   90.00
_cell.angle_beta   90.00
_cell.angle_gamma   90.00
#
_symmetry.space_group_name_H-M   'P 1'
#
loop_
_entity.id
_entity.type
_entity.pdbx_description
1 polymer ?
#
loop_
_entity_poly.entity_id
_entity_poly.type
_entity_poly.pdbx_seq_one_letter_code
_entity_poly.pdbx_strand_id
1 'polypeptide(L)'
;DYLKSEHPKPVSQTLPLSPYSQGSRILFPFFDGLIPEGWLLNIASNHWKIDRTDRFKLLIMLCRDTIGAVTVEPIEEEASNG
;
A
#
# COMPACT_ATOMS: atom_id res chain seq x y z
N ASP A 1 10.41 -14.34 6.77
CA ASP A 1 11.76 -14.47 6.18
C ASP A 1 11.84 -14.07 4.69
N TYR A 2 11.71 -12.79 4.33
CA TYR A 2 11.89 -12.37 2.92
C TYR A 2 13.35 -12.00 2.59
N LEU A 3 13.99 -11.23 3.47
CA LEU A 3 15.38 -10.75 3.29
C LEU A 3 16.43 -11.86 3.22
N LYS A 4 16.11 -13.07 3.69
CA LYS A 4 16.99 -14.24 3.70
C LYS A 4 16.76 -15.18 2.52
N SER A 5 15.81 -14.87 1.63
CA SER A 5 15.58 -15.68 0.44
C SER A 5 16.80 -15.67 -0.49
N GLU A 6 16.86 -16.60 -1.43
CA GLU A 6 18.01 -16.74 -2.35
C GLU A 6 18.24 -15.48 -3.20
N HIS A 7 17.15 -14.83 -3.63
CA HIS A 7 17.17 -13.65 -4.51
C HIS A 7 16.07 -12.64 -4.14
N PRO A 8 16.15 -11.96 -2.98
CA PRO A 8 15.14 -10.99 -2.58
C PRO A 8 15.19 -9.79 -3.51
N LYS A 9 14.02 -9.29 -3.91
CA LYS A 9 13.90 -8.08 -4.73
C LYS A 9 13.24 -6.96 -3.93
N PRO A 10 13.75 -5.73 -3.97
CA PRO A 10 13.03 -4.61 -3.37
C PRO A 10 11.71 -4.40 -4.13
N VAL A 11 10.70 -3.92 -3.42
CA VAL A 11 9.40 -3.60 -4.05
C VAL A 11 9.51 -2.37 -4.96
N SER A 12 10.46 -1.46 -4.67
CA SER A 12 10.76 -0.25 -5.43
C SER A 12 12.24 0.09 -5.35
N GLN A 13 12.78 0.76 -6.37
CA GLN A 13 14.13 1.33 -6.31
C GLN A 13 14.27 2.40 -5.20
N THR A 14 13.17 3.05 -4.83
CA THR A 14 13.12 4.05 -3.75
C THR A 14 12.83 3.46 -2.38
N LEU A 15 12.59 2.15 -2.28
CA LEU A 15 12.37 1.43 -1.02
C LEU A 15 13.26 0.18 -0.97
N PRO A 16 14.56 0.36 -0.66
CA PRO A 16 15.53 -0.72 -0.70
C PRO A 16 15.28 -1.76 0.39
N LEU A 17 15.81 -2.96 0.19
CA LEU A 17 15.78 -4.03 1.18
C LEU A 17 16.52 -3.61 2.44
N SER A 18 15.85 -3.65 3.59
CA SER A 18 16.41 -3.28 4.88
C SER A 18 15.78 -4.12 5.99
N PRO A 19 16.55 -4.58 6.98
CA PRO A 19 16.00 -5.22 8.18
C PRO A 19 15.35 -4.23 9.16
N TYR A 20 15.51 -2.92 8.92
CA TYR A 20 14.97 -1.87 9.77
C TYR A 20 13.67 -1.29 9.19
N SER A 21 12.71 -1.01 10.06
CA SER A 21 11.45 -0.34 9.68
C SER A 21 11.74 1.03 9.07
N GLN A 22 11.14 1.29 7.90
CA GLN A 22 11.19 2.60 7.25
C GLN A 22 9.96 3.41 7.67
N GLY A 23 10.16 4.50 8.39
CA GLY A 23 9.10 5.43 8.78
C GLY A 23 9.03 6.62 7.84
N SER A 24 7.82 7.10 7.55
CA SER A 24 7.58 8.33 6.80
C SER A 24 6.29 8.99 7.30
N ARG A 25 6.24 10.33 7.24
CA ARG A 25 5.02 11.11 7.54
C ARG A 25 4.06 11.19 6.35
N ILE A 26 4.52 10.78 5.17
CA ILE A 26 3.74 10.67 3.95
C ILE A 26 3.85 9.25 3.41
N LEU A 27 2.89 8.84 2.58
CA LEU A 27 2.96 7.55 1.91
C LEU A 27 4.19 7.49 1.01
N PHE A 28 4.92 6.36 1.01
CA PHE A 28 6.08 6.21 0.13
C PHE A 28 5.64 6.33 -1.34
N PRO A 29 6.42 7.00 -2.21
CA PRO A 29 6.02 7.25 -3.60
C PRO A 29 5.61 6.00 -4.38
N PHE A 30 6.23 4.86 -4.09
CA PHE A 30 5.83 3.59 -4.69
C PHE A 30 4.37 3.24 -4.42
N PHE A 31 3.94 3.28 -3.15
CA PHE A 31 2.56 2.96 -2.78
C PHE A 31 1.59 4.06 -3.23
N ASP A 32 2.01 5.33 -3.16
CA ASP A 32 1.18 6.44 -3.61
C ASP A 32 0.86 6.35 -5.11
N GLY A 33 1.82 5.88 -5.92
CA GLY A 33 1.65 5.63 -7.35
C GLY A 33 0.81 4.40 -7.70
N LEU A 34 0.44 3.54 -6.73
CA LEU A 34 -0.53 2.47 -6.96
C LEU A 34 -1.98 2.97 -6.94
N ILE A 35 -2.22 4.10 -6.29
CA ILE A 35 -3.55 4.65 -6.12
C ILE A 35 -4.01 5.25 -7.46
N PRO A 36 -5.25 4.95 -7.91
CA PRO A 36 -5.79 5.57 -9.12
C PRO A 36 -5.74 7.10 -9.06
N GLU A 37 -5.66 7.73 -10.23
CA GLU A 37 -5.61 9.18 -10.38
C GLU A 37 -6.78 9.72 -11.20
N GLY A 38 -6.92 11.05 -11.24
CA GLY A 38 -7.87 11.75 -12.10
C GLY A 38 -9.31 11.27 -11.94
N TRP A 39 -9.91 10.87 -13.07
CA TRP A 39 -11.31 10.46 -13.14
C TRP A 39 -11.61 9.17 -12.35
N LEU A 40 -10.73 8.16 -12.40
CA LEU A 40 -10.91 6.92 -11.66
C LEU A 40 -10.89 7.15 -10.15
N LEU A 41 -9.95 7.97 -9.68
CA LEU A 41 -9.90 8.37 -8.28
C LEU A 41 -11.20 9.07 -7.85
N ASN A 42 -11.73 9.94 -8.70
CA ASN A 42 -12.96 10.67 -8.41
C ASN A 42 -14.16 9.71 -8.28
N ILE A 43 -14.29 8.73 -9.17
CA ILE A 43 -15.36 7.72 -9.05
C ILE A 43 -15.20 6.92 -7.76
N ALA A 44 -14.01 6.39 -7.49
CA ALA A 44 -13.76 5.58 -6.31
C ALA A 44 -14.04 6.36 -5.00
N SER A 45 -13.54 7.59 -4.91
CA SER A 45 -13.72 8.44 -3.72
C SER A 45 -15.19 8.78 -3.49
N ASN A 46 -15.95 9.07 -4.55
CA ASN A 46 -17.38 9.35 -4.43
C ASN A 46 -18.20 8.09 -4.07
N HIS A 47 -17.88 6.96 -4.70
CA HIS A 47 -18.57 5.69 -4.45
C HIS A 47 -18.41 5.25 -2.99
N TRP A 48 -17.17 5.29 -2.48
CA TRP A 48 -16.83 4.83 -1.14
C TRP A 48 -16.86 5.93 -0.07
N LYS A 49 -17.19 7.17 -0.45
CA LYS A 49 -17.21 8.36 0.42
C LYS A 49 -15.89 8.55 1.19
N ILE A 50 -14.77 8.37 0.50
CA ILE A 50 -13.42 8.50 1.06
C ILE A 50 -12.87 9.87 0.70
N ASP A 51 -12.18 10.51 1.66
CA ASP A 51 -11.44 11.74 1.40
C ASP A 51 -10.25 11.45 0.46
N ARG A 52 -10.12 12.24 -0.61
CA ARG A 52 -9.05 12.11 -1.60
C ARG A 52 -7.66 12.35 -1.02
N THR A 53 -7.57 13.06 0.11
CA THR A 53 -6.33 13.36 0.82
C THR A 53 -5.91 12.23 1.76
N ASP A 54 -6.81 11.32 2.09
CA ASP A 54 -6.49 10.11 2.87
C ASP A 54 -5.90 9.04 1.96
N ARG A 55 -4.64 9.26 1.57
CA ARG A 55 -3.91 8.40 0.63
C ARG A 55 -3.76 6.97 1.15
N PHE A 56 -3.56 6.80 2.46
CA PHE A 56 -3.41 5.47 3.03
C PHE A 56 -4.73 4.69 2.98
N LYS A 57 -5.87 5.32 3.31
CA LYS A 57 -7.18 4.67 3.19
C LYS A 57 -7.54 4.33 1.75
N LEU A 58 -7.20 5.21 0.80
CA LEU A 58 -7.35 4.93 -0.63
C LEU A 58 -6.52 3.71 -1.06
N LEU A 59 -5.27 3.61 -0.62
CA LEU A 59 -4.41 2.46 -0.90
C LEU A 59 -5.06 1.15 -0.42
N ILE A 60 -5.43 1.07 0.85
CA ILE A 60 -5.98 -0.17 1.43
C ILE A 60 -7.30 -0.58 0.75
N MET A 61 -8.15 0.38 0.38
CA MET A 61 -9.46 0.08 -0.21
C MET A 61 -9.39 -0.26 -1.71
N LEU A 62 -8.42 0.30 -2.45
CA LEU A 62 -8.39 0.23 -3.91
C LEU A 62 -7.29 -0.70 -4.45
N CYS A 63 -6.25 -0.98 -3.65
CA CYS A 63 -5.02 -1.65 -4.13
C CYS A 63 -4.88 -3.10 -3.65
N ARG A 64 -6.01 -3.81 -3.50
CA ARG A 64 -6.00 -5.27 -3.31
C ARG A 64 -5.59 -6.00 -4.59
N ASP A 65 -6.07 -5.54 -5.74
CA ASP A 65 -5.73 -6.09 -7.05
C ASP A 65 -5.06 -5.00 -7.89
N THR A 66 -3.75 -4.84 -7.71
CA THR A 66 -2.98 -3.82 -8.45
C THR A 66 -2.33 -4.39 -9.70
N ILE A 67 -2.10 -3.51 -10.67
CA ILE A 67 -1.27 -3.82 -11.83
C ILE A 67 0.16 -4.11 -11.34
N GLY A 68 0.66 -5.30 -11.66
CA GLY A 68 2.02 -5.73 -11.33
C GLY A 68 2.04 -6.97 -10.45
N ALA A 69 3.10 -7.11 -9.64
CA ALA A 69 3.33 -8.25 -8.75
C ALA A 69 3.14 -7.89 -7.27
N VAL A 70 2.31 -6.89 -6.99
CA VAL A 70 2.08 -6.36 -5.64
C VAL A 70 0.59 -6.34 -5.33
N THR A 71 0.27 -6.69 -4.09
CA THR A 71 -1.08 -6.64 -3.52
C THR A 71 -0.94 -6.05 -2.13
N VAL A 72 -1.82 -5.12 -1.77
CA VAL A 72 -1.85 -4.52 -0.44
C VAL A 72 -3.14 -4.95 0.24
N GLU A 73 -3.01 -5.62 1.39
CA GLU A 73 -4.14 -6.09 2.18
C GLU A 73 -4.05 -5.53 3.60
N PRO A 74 -5.19 -5.17 4.22
CA PRO A 74 -5.22 -4.81 5.62
C PRO A 74 -4.84 -6.03 6.46
N ILE A 75 -4.10 -5.78 7.54
CA ILE A 75 -3.86 -6.81 8.55
C ILE A 75 -5.11 -6.83 9.44
N GLU A 76 -5.82 -7.95 9.47
CA GLU A 76 -6.87 -8.20 10.45
C GLU A 76 -6.20 -8.45 11.81
N GLU A 77 -6.49 -7.63 12.81
CA GLU A 77 -6.10 -7.96 14.18
C GLU A 77 -6.90 -9.20 14.60
N GLU A 78 -6.21 -10.32 14.85
CA GLU A 78 -6.82 -11.42 15.57
C GLU A 78 -7.30 -10.87 16.92
N ALA A 79 -8.63 -10.89 17.14
CA ALA A 79 -9.20 -10.49 18.41
C ALA A 79 -8.47 -11.28 19.50
N SER A 80 -7.74 -10.57 20.34
CA SER A 80 -7.09 -11.15 21.51
C SER A 80 -8.22 -11.69 22.39
N ASN A 81 -8.53 -12.98 22.25
CA ASN A 81 -9.41 -13.70 23.16
C ASN A 81 -8.63 -13.82 24.48
N GLY A 82 -8.80 -12.82 25.34
CA GLY A 82 -8.36 -12.84 26.73
C GLY A 82 -9.19 -13.79 27.58
#